data_AF-A0A963JN32-F1
#
_entry.id   AF-A0A963JN32-F1
#
_cell.length_a   1.000
_cell.length_b   1.000
_cell.length_c   1.000
_cell.angle_alpha   90.00
_cell.angle_beta   90.00
_cell.angle_gamma   90.00
#
_symmetry.space_group_name_H-M   'P 1'
#
loop_
_entity.id
_entity.type
_entity.pdbx_description
1 polymer ?
#
loop_
_entity_poly.entity_id
_entity_poly.type
_entity_poly.pdbx_seq_one_letter_code
_entity_poly.pdbx_strand_id
1 'polypeptide(L)'
;MQITVLLTGKWHGVYTGKIFTKASDVDIDHIVPLAHAHAHRHGADNWAREQRRTFANDLDNLLVVDDATNQSKSDQAPHEWLPPNEEYWCEYGKRWEHVKYKYELRYSQQERIVLDQIANTCID
;
A
#
# COMPACT_ATOMS: atom_id res chain seq x y z
N MET A 1 15.78 19.20 14.45
CA MET A 1 15.39 18.63 13.14
C MET A 1 14.49 19.66 12.47
N GLN A 2 14.99 20.38 11.48
CA GLN A 2 14.16 21.26 10.65
C GLN A 2 13.54 20.38 9.57
N ILE A 3 12.22 20.21 9.59
CA ILE A 3 11.50 19.59 8.50
C ILE A 3 11.22 20.70 7.49
N THR A 4 11.95 20.69 6.38
CA THR A 4 11.64 21.54 5.22
C THR A 4 10.45 20.91 4.50
N VAL A 5 9.28 21.52 4.61
CA VAL A 5 8.11 21.12 3.83
C VAL A 5 8.27 21.71 2.43
N LEU A 6 8.37 20.86 1.42
CA LEU A 6 8.21 21.28 0.03
C LEU A 6 6.76 21.68 -0.16
N LEU A 7 6.47 22.98 -0.27
CA LEU A 7 5.09 23.46 -0.48
C LEU A 7 4.56 23.05 -1.86
N THR A 8 5.45 22.87 -2.84
CA THR A 8 5.09 22.51 -4.20
C THR A 8 6.06 21.49 -4.80
N GLY A 9 5.52 20.56 -5.57
CA GLY A 9 6.22 19.51 -6.29
C GLY A 9 5.34 18.97 -7.41
N LYS A 10 5.73 17.86 -8.05
CA LYS A 10 4.84 17.07 -8.90
C LYS A 10 4.87 15.64 -8.42
N TRP A 11 3.74 15.16 -7.93
CA TRP A 11 3.58 13.81 -7.41
C TRP A 11 2.53 13.08 -8.22
N HIS A 12 2.84 11.85 -8.61
CA HIS A 12 1.87 10.98 -9.28
C HIS A 12 1.22 10.07 -8.22
N GLY A 13 -0.06 10.33 -7.92
CA GLY A 13 -0.82 9.55 -6.96
C GLY A 13 -1.32 8.26 -7.60
N VAL A 14 -0.64 7.16 -7.35
CA VAL A 14 -0.85 5.90 -8.10
C VAL A 14 -2.27 5.34 -7.99
N TYR A 15 -2.95 5.55 -6.85
CA TYR A 15 -4.30 5.05 -6.64
C TYR A 15 -5.37 5.75 -7.49
N THR A 16 -5.14 7.00 -7.87
CA THR A 16 -6.09 7.79 -8.68
C THR A 16 -5.59 8.07 -10.09
N GLY A 17 -4.30 7.85 -10.37
CA GLY A 17 -3.65 8.20 -11.63
C GLY A 17 -3.45 9.71 -11.83
N LYS A 18 -3.73 10.53 -10.81
CA LYS A 18 -3.67 11.99 -10.91
C LYS A 18 -2.28 12.54 -10.56
N ILE A 19 -1.99 13.71 -11.10
CA ILE A 19 -0.81 14.50 -10.71
C ILE A 19 -1.21 15.56 -9.69
N PHE A 20 -0.56 15.55 -8.54
CA PHE A 20 -0.72 16.52 -7.46
C PHE A 20 0.46 17.48 -7.42
N THR A 21 0.18 18.72 -7.03
CA THR A 21 1.22 19.76 -6.96
C THR A 21 1.36 20.42 -5.60
N LYS A 22 0.43 20.17 -4.68
CA LYS A 22 0.52 20.58 -3.29
C LYS A 22 0.86 19.35 -2.45
N ALA A 23 1.81 19.52 -1.53
CA ALA A 23 2.15 18.45 -0.60
C ALA A 23 1.00 18.08 0.35
N SER A 24 0.03 18.97 0.55
CA SER A 24 -1.16 18.70 1.37
C SER A 24 -2.15 17.72 0.75
N ASP A 25 -2.07 17.50 -0.57
CA ASP A 25 -3.04 16.68 -1.31
C ASP A 25 -2.54 15.23 -1.45
N VAL A 26 -1.38 14.91 -0.87
CA VAL A 26 -0.76 13.59 -0.98
C VAL A 26 -0.27 13.07 0.36
N ASP A 27 -0.41 11.76 0.53
CA ASP A 27 0.16 11.00 1.64
C ASP A 27 1.22 10.01 1.15
N ILE A 28 2.05 9.55 2.08
CA ILE A 28 2.81 8.31 1.91
C ILE A 28 2.01 7.18 2.55
N ASP A 29 1.54 6.23 1.75
CA ASP A 29 0.80 5.06 2.21
C ASP A 29 1.68 3.80 2.25
N HIS A 30 1.29 2.88 3.13
CA HIS A 30 1.78 1.50 3.15
C HIS A 30 0.87 0.63 2.28
N ILE A 31 1.39 0.08 1.18
CA ILE A 31 0.57 -0.78 0.31
C ILE A 31 -0.02 -1.95 1.10
N VAL A 32 0.80 -2.62 1.93
CA VAL A 32 0.32 -3.53 2.98
C VAL A 32 0.26 -2.74 4.31
N PRO A 33 -0.94 -2.43 4.84
CA PRO A 33 -1.08 -1.61 6.04
C PRO A 33 -0.38 -2.22 7.26
N LEU A 34 0.21 -1.36 8.10
CA LEU A 34 0.86 -1.80 9.34
C LEU A 34 -0.11 -2.56 10.25
N ALA A 35 -1.33 -2.05 10.41
CA ALA A 35 -2.36 -2.67 11.24
C ALA A 35 -2.79 -4.05 10.68
N HIS A 36 -2.96 -4.14 9.35
CA HIS A 36 -3.24 -5.41 8.67
C HIS A 36 -2.15 -6.46 8.95
N ALA A 37 -0.88 -6.10 8.72
CA ALA A 37 0.24 -7.04 8.95
C ALA A 37 0.32 -7.51 10.41
N HIS A 38 0.11 -6.59 11.37
CA HIS A 38 0.21 -6.86 12.80
C HIS A 38 -0.98 -7.64 13.38
N ALA A 39 -2.10 -7.78 12.67
CA ALA A 39 -3.20 -8.59 13.15
C ALA A 39 -2.76 -10.07 13.24
N HIS A 40 -3.18 -10.77 14.30
CA HIS A 40 -2.69 -12.11 14.68
C HIS A 40 -2.67 -13.16 13.56
N ARG A 41 -3.52 -13.01 12.54
CA ARG A 41 -3.63 -13.94 11.41
C ARG A 41 -2.63 -13.68 10.27
N HIS A 42 -1.92 -12.56 10.27
CA HIS A 42 -1.09 -12.12 9.14
C HIS A 42 0.42 -12.25 9.38
N GLY A 43 0.87 -12.53 10.62
CA GLY A 43 2.23 -13.01 10.90
C GLY A 43 3.22 -11.99 11.47
N ALA A 44 2.83 -10.72 11.64
CA ALA A 44 3.68 -9.69 12.24
C ALA A 44 3.32 -9.33 13.69
N ASP A 45 2.39 -10.06 14.31
CA ASP A 45 1.91 -9.80 15.67
C ASP A 45 3.03 -9.92 16.72
N ASN A 46 3.97 -10.85 16.52
CA ASN A 46 5.09 -11.12 17.42
C ASN A 46 6.43 -10.46 17.00
N TRP A 47 6.43 -9.60 15.98
CA TRP A 47 7.66 -8.97 15.51
C TRP A 47 8.29 -8.06 16.57
N ALA A 48 9.62 -8.14 16.65
CA ALA A 48 10.42 -7.22 17.44
C ALA A 48 10.31 -5.79 16.88
N ARG A 49 10.60 -4.79 17.73
CA ARG A 49 10.53 -3.38 17.35
C ARG A 49 11.37 -3.04 16.11
N GLU A 50 12.52 -3.67 15.95
CA GLU A 50 13.39 -3.47 14.79
C GLU A 50 12.73 -3.94 13.49
N GLN A 51 12.15 -5.15 13.47
CA GLN A 51 11.42 -5.68 12.30
C GLN A 51 10.24 -4.77 11.92
N ARG A 52 9.46 -4.32 12.91
CA ARG A 52 8.35 -3.36 12.69
C ARG A 52 8.85 -2.05 12.08
N ARG A 53 10.00 -1.55 12.53
CA ARG A 53 10.61 -0.34 11.97
C ARG A 53 11.08 -0.58 10.54
N THR A 54 11.72 -1.71 10.24
CA THR A 54 12.14 -2.07 8.89
C THR A 54 10.94 -2.11 7.94
N PHE A 55 9.87 -2.81 8.33
CA PHE A 55 8.63 -2.88 7.54
C PHE A 55 7.97 -1.51 7.30
N ALA A 56 7.93 -0.67 8.34
CA ALA A 56 7.34 0.67 8.23
C ALA A 56 8.13 1.66 7.37
N ASN A 57 9.43 1.40 7.13
CA ASN A 57 10.30 2.27 6.33
C ASN A 57 10.75 1.62 5.02
N ASP A 58 10.14 0.50 4.62
CA ASP A 58 10.48 -0.19 3.40
C ASP A 58 9.92 0.53 2.17
N LEU A 59 10.80 0.97 1.28
CA LEU A 59 10.41 1.66 0.05
C LEU A 59 9.56 0.79 -0.89
N ASP A 60 9.66 -0.54 -0.81
CA ASP A 60 8.79 -1.45 -1.56
C ASP A 60 7.35 -1.40 -1.04
N ASN A 61 7.17 -1.06 0.25
CA ASN A 61 5.88 -0.93 0.89
C ASN A 61 5.33 0.50 0.86
N LEU A 62 6.12 1.51 0.46
CA LEU A 62 5.72 2.92 0.52
C LEU A 62 5.35 3.50 -0.85
N LEU A 63 4.24 4.23 -0.92
CA LEU A 63 3.70 4.82 -2.15
C LEU A 63 3.23 6.26 -1.90
N VAL A 64 3.41 7.14 -2.89
CA VAL A 64 2.74 8.46 -2.88
C VAL A 64 1.34 8.31 -3.43
N VAL A 65 0.34 8.75 -2.67
CA VAL A 65 -1.08 8.56 -2.99
C VAL A 65 -1.88 9.82 -2.68
N ASP A 66 -3.09 9.91 -3.24
CA ASP A 66 -4.09 10.94 -2.89
C ASP A 66 -4.55 10.78 -1.43
N ASP A 67 -4.57 11.87 -0.66
CA ASP A 67 -4.86 11.86 0.78
C ASP A 67 -6.25 11.31 1.12
N ALA A 68 -7.29 11.73 0.40
CA ALA A 68 -8.66 11.29 0.61
C ALA A 68 -8.84 9.81 0.24
N THR A 69 -8.20 9.38 -0.84
CA THR A 69 -8.19 7.98 -1.28
C THR A 69 -7.46 7.10 -0.26
N ASN A 70 -6.36 7.59 0.32
CA ASN A 70 -5.64 6.91 1.39
C ASN A 70 -6.50 6.73 2.65
N GLN A 71 -7.21 7.78 3.06
CA GLN A 71 -8.15 7.72 4.18
C GLN A 71 -9.28 6.73 3.90
N SER A 72 -9.76 6.64 2.66
CA SER A 72 -10.76 5.64 2.25
C SER A 72 -10.23 4.22 2.32
N LYS A 73 -8.92 3.99 2.09
CA LYS A 73 -8.30 2.67 2.17
C LYS A 73 -8.09 2.22 3.63
N SER A 74 -7.66 3.11 4.52
CA SER A 74 -7.35 2.77 5.92
C SER A 74 -6.41 1.54 6.02
N ASP A 75 -6.80 0.53 6.80
CA ASP A 75 -6.14 -0.74 7.01
C ASP A 75 -6.76 -1.90 6.20
N GLN A 76 -7.62 -1.57 5.23
CA GLN A 76 -8.34 -2.54 4.42
C GLN A 76 -7.40 -3.32 3.50
N ALA A 77 -7.73 -4.60 3.31
CA ALA A 77 -7.05 -5.49 2.40
C ALA A 77 -7.68 -5.45 0.98
N PRO A 78 -7.04 -6.05 -0.05
CA PRO A 78 -7.53 -6.01 -1.43
C PRO A 78 -8.98 -6.45 -1.64
N HIS A 79 -9.50 -7.32 -0.77
CA HIS A 79 -10.89 -7.81 -0.86
C HIS A 79 -11.93 -6.84 -0.29
N GLU A 80 -11.50 -5.81 0.44
CA GLU A 80 -12.34 -4.79 1.05
C GLU A 80 -12.21 -3.46 0.30
N TRP A 81 -11.04 -3.21 -0.29
CA TRP A 81 -10.72 -1.99 -1.01
C TRP A 81 -9.73 -2.25 -2.14
N LEU A 82 -9.98 -1.67 -3.31
CA LEU A 82 -9.04 -1.59 -4.42
C LEU A 82 -8.90 -0.13 -4.87
N PRO A 83 -7.75 0.22 -5.48
CA PRO A 83 -7.57 1.56 -6.05
C PRO A 83 -8.66 1.89 -7.07
N PRO A 84 -9.22 3.11 -7.07
CA PRO A 84 -10.21 3.51 -8.08
C PRO A 84 -9.62 3.56 -9.50
N ASN A 85 -8.30 3.70 -9.64
CA ASN A 85 -7.62 3.55 -10.92
C ASN A 85 -7.42 2.06 -11.26
N GLU A 86 -8.30 1.51 -12.11
CA GLU A 86 -8.23 0.11 -12.55
C GLU A 86 -6.95 -0.23 -13.33
N GLU A 87 -6.35 0.74 -14.04
CA GLU A 87 -5.07 0.53 -14.74
C GLU A 87 -3.92 0.19 -13.78
N TYR A 88 -4.06 0.55 -12.49
CA TYR A 88 -3.06 0.26 -11.46
C TYR A 88 -3.26 -1.11 -10.79
N TRP A 89 -4.33 -1.86 -11.09
CA TRP A 89 -4.67 -3.08 -10.36
C TRP A 89 -3.62 -4.19 -10.47
N CYS A 90 -3.07 -4.42 -11.66
CA CYS A 90 -2.00 -5.41 -11.84
C CYS A 90 -0.77 -5.07 -10.97
N GLU A 91 -0.32 -3.80 -11.00
CA GLU A 91 0.83 -3.35 -10.22
C GLU A 91 0.53 -3.35 -8.71
N TYR A 92 -0.67 -2.98 -8.31
CA TYR A 92 -1.14 -3.06 -6.93
C TYR A 92 -1.06 -4.49 -6.39
N GLY A 93 -1.58 -5.47 -7.15
CA GLY A 93 -1.50 -6.89 -6.81
C GLY A 93 -0.07 -7.39 -6.69
N LYS A 94 0.78 -7.11 -7.70
CA LYS A 94 2.19 -7.50 -7.70
C LYS A 94 2.95 -6.94 -6.50
N ARG A 95 2.75 -5.66 -6.17
CA ARG A 95 3.40 -5.03 -5.01
C ARG A 95 2.90 -5.59 -3.69
N TRP A 96 1.59 -5.82 -3.55
CA TRP A 96 1.01 -6.45 -2.37
C TRP A 96 1.63 -7.82 -2.13
N GLU A 97 1.70 -8.64 -3.18
CA GLU A 97 2.30 -9.97 -3.11
C GLU A 97 3.80 -9.94 -2.82
N HIS A 98 4.54 -9.04 -3.47
CA HIS A 98 5.98 -8.85 -3.24
C HIS A 98 6.28 -8.49 -1.79
N VAL A 99 5.55 -7.54 -1.21
CA VAL A 99 5.73 -7.14 0.19
C VAL A 99 5.37 -8.29 1.12
N LYS A 100 4.23 -8.97 0.91
CA LYS A 100 3.86 -10.10 1.77
C LYS A 100 4.84 -11.26 1.66
N TYR A 101 5.40 -11.52 0.48
CA TYR A 101 6.44 -12.51 0.28
C TYR A 101 7.74 -12.13 1.02
N LYS A 102 8.23 -10.90 0.83
CA LYS A 102 9.47 -10.38 1.46
C LYS A 102 9.46 -10.49 2.99
N TYR A 103 8.29 -10.33 3.60
CA TYR A 103 8.10 -10.36 5.06
C TYR A 103 7.42 -11.63 5.58
N GLU A 104 7.25 -12.65 4.73
CA GLU A 104 6.62 -13.93 5.10
C GLU A 104 5.21 -13.77 5.72
N LEU A 105 4.47 -12.75 5.27
CA LEU A 105 3.12 -12.45 5.75
C LEU A 105 2.09 -13.40 5.13
N ARG A 106 1.07 -13.73 5.91
CA ARG A 106 0.01 -14.66 5.50
C ARG A 106 -1.15 -13.95 4.83
N TYR A 107 -1.71 -14.59 3.81
CA TYR A 107 -2.91 -14.16 3.10
C TYR A 107 -4.16 -14.76 3.75
N SER A 108 -5.24 -14.00 3.81
CA SER A 108 -6.58 -14.55 3.97
C SER A 108 -7.03 -15.21 2.66
N GLN A 109 -8.06 -16.05 2.75
CA GLN A 109 -8.67 -16.65 1.56
C GLN A 109 -9.31 -15.59 0.65
N GLN A 110 -9.94 -14.56 1.24
CA GLN A 110 -10.58 -13.49 0.48
C GLN A 110 -9.53 -12.63 -0.25
N GLU A 111 -8.39 -12.35 0.39
CA GLU A 111 -7.27 -11.67 -0.27
C GLU A 111 -6.80 -12.43 -1.50
N ARG A 112 -6.59 -13.75 -1.38
CA ARG A 112 -6.14 -14.57 -2.51
C ARG A 112 -7.11 -14.51 -3.69
N ILE A 113 -8.42 -14.63 -3.42
CA ILE A 113 -9.43 -14.55 -4.48
C ILE A 113 -9.33 -13.24 -5.26
N VAL A 114 -9.21 -12.10 -4.57
CA VAL A 114 -9.16 -10.81 -5.25
C VAL A 114 -7.81 -10.57 -5.93
N LEU A 115 -6.71 -11.02 -5.33
CA LEU A 115 -5.38 -10.97 -5.96
C LEU A 115 -5.37 -11.76 -7.28
N ASP A 116 -5.95 -12.97 -7.30
CA ASP A 116 -6.08 -13.79 -8.50
C ASP A 116 -6.99 -13.12 -9.55
N GLN A 117 -8.06 -12.44 -9.11
CA GLN A 117 -8.94 -11.67 -10.00
C GLN A 117 -8.19 -10.53 -10.68
N ILE A 118 -7.51 -9.68 -9.91
CA ILE A 118 -6.81 -8.51 -10.45
C ILE A 118 -5.54 -8.89 -11.22
N ALA A 119 -4.96 -10.07 -10.99
CA ALA A 119 -3.86 -10.58 -11.83
C ALA A 119 -4.26 -10.72 -13.30
N ASN A 120 -5.55 -10.95 -13.62
CA ASN A 120 -6.04 -10.99 -14.99
C ASN A 120 -6.02 -9.62 -15.71
N THR A 121 -5.77 -8.53 -14.98
CA THR A 121 -5.60 -7.19 -15.56
C THR A 121 -4.17 -6.92 -16.05
N CYS A 122 -3.23 -7.84 -15.79
CA CYS A 122 -1.87 -7.73 -16.29
C CYS A 122 -1.82 -7.94 -17.79
N ILE A 123 -1.26 -6.99 -18.51
CA ILE A 123 -0.95 -7.12 -19.94
C ILE A 123 0.43 -7.79 -20.05
N ASP A 124 0.54 -8.80 -20.92
CA ASP A 124 1.81 -9.48 -21.26
C ASP A 124 2.80 -8.57 -22.00
#